data_AF-B7VI21-F1
#
_entry.id   AF-B7VI21-F1
#
_cell.length_a   1.000
_cell.length_b   1.000
_cell.length_c   1.000
_cell.angle_alpha   90.00
_cell.angle_beta   90.00
_cell.angle_gamma   90.00
#
_symmetry.space_group_name_H-M   'P 1'
#
loop_
_entity.id
_entity.type
_entity.pdbx_description
1 polymer ?
#
loop_
_entity_poly.entity_id
_entity_poly.type
_entity_poly.pdbx_seq_one_letter_code
_entity_poly.pdbx_strand_id
1 'polypeptide(L)' 'MTLWPKIEVILMDKELLAKKLYCKRVNSLAGSTELDGNVLDEMWESKTSPTDAVKAMQPCDNHFEGAPWLSRYLSRK' A
#
# COMPACT_ATOMS: atom_id res chain seq x y z
N MET A 1 30.02 -25.55 -13.72
CA MET A 1 29.08 -25.65 -12.58
C MET A 1 28.28 -24.36 -12.51
N THR A 2 27.00 -24.43 -12.83
CA THR A 2 26.10 -23.28 -13.04
C THR A 2 25.61 -22.73 -11.69
N LEU A 3 26.29 -21.70 -11.19
CA LEU A 3 25.88 -20.98 -9.96
C LEU A 3 24.62 -20.13 -10.17
N TRP A 4 24.40 -19.70 -11.42
CA TRP A 4 23.33 -18.83 -11.88
C TRP A 4 21.89 -19.30 -11.55
N PRO A 5 21.46 -20.52 -11.91
CA PRO A 5 20.10 -20.98 -11.60
C PRO A 5 19.82 -21.06 -10.09
N LYS A 6 20.85 -21.28 -9.27
CA LYS A 6 20.68 -21.36 -7.81
C LYS A 6 20.50 -19.98 -7.18
N ILE A 7 21.13 -18.94 -7.72
CA ILE A 7 20.98 -17.56 -7.26
C ILE A 7 19.59 -17.03 -7.57
N GLU A 8 19.07 -17.32 -8.76
CA GLU A 8 17.74 -16.90 -9.19
C GLU A 8 16.64 -17.47 -8.30
N VAL A 9 16.71 -18.77 -7.97
CA VAL A 9 15.78 -19.42 -7.03
C VAL A 9 15.85 -18.79 -5.64
N ILE A 10 17.06 -18.48 -5.13
CA ILE A 10 17.24 -17.83 -3.82
C ILE A 10 16.68 -16.40 -3.80
N LEU A 11 16.84 -15.65 -4.89
CA LEU A 11 16.28 -14.30 -5.03
C LEU A 11 14.74 -14.35 -5.06
N MET A 12 14.18 -15.28 -5.83
CA MET A 12 12.73 -15.51 -5.94
C MET A 12 12.11 -15.85 -4.58
N ASP A 13 12.74 -16.73 -3.79
CA ASP A 13 12.26 -17.09 -2.45
C ASP A 13 12.27 -15.89 -1.48
N LYS A 14 13.31 -15.05 -1.56
CA LYS A 14 13.43 -13.84 -0.74
C LYS A 14 12.39 -12.79 -1.13
N GLU A 15 12.17 -12.60 -2.41
CA GLU A 15 11.19 -11.65 -2.94
C GLU A 15 9.77 -12.07 -2.54
N LEU A 16 9.46 -13.37 -2.66
CA LEU A 16 8.19 -13.92 -2.21
C LEU A 16 7.96 -13.73 -0.70
N LEU A 17 9.01 -13.92 0.11
CA LEU A 17 8.94 -13.64 1.55
C LEU A 17 8.72 -12.14 1.83
N ALA A 18 9.45 -11.27 1.14
CA ALA A 18 9.32 -9.83 1.29
C ALA A 18 7.91 -9.36 0.94
N LYS A 19 7.35 -9.84 -0.17
CA LYS A 19 5.97 -9.56 -0.59
C LYS A 19 4.96 -10.07 0.45
N LYS A 20 5.11 -11.29 0.96
CA LYS A 20 4.24 -11.82 2.02
C LYS A 20 4.28 -10.98 3.30
N LEU A 21 5.47 -10.55 3.74
CA LEU A 21 5.63 -9.69 4.92
C LEU A 21 5.00 -8.32 4.69
N TYR A 22 5.16 -7.76 3.50
CA TYR A 22 4.50 -6.54 3.08
C TYR A 22 2.98 -6.66 3.19
N CYS A 23 2.38 -7.65 2.54
CA CYS A 23 0.93 -7.88 2.60
C CYS A 23 0.43 -8.05 4.04
N LYS A 24 1.16 -8.81 4.86
CA LYS A 24 0.82 -8.99 6.27
C LYS A 24 0.84 -7.67 7.04
N ARG A 25 1.82 -6.80 6.76
CA ARG A 25 1.93 -5.49 7.44
C ARG A 25 0.81 -4.55 7.01
N VAL A 26 0.52 -4.49 5.72
CA VAL A 26 -0.56 -3.68 5.14
C VAL A 26 -1.91 -4.13 5.72
N ASN A 27 -2.22 -5.43 5.69
CA ASN A 27 -3.44 -5.96 6.32
C ASN A 27 -3.51 -5.68 7.82
N SER A 28 -2.41 -5.84 8.55
CA SER A 28 -2.36 -5.54 9.99
C SER A 28 -2.62 -4.06 10.29
N LEU A 29 -2.28 -3.15 9.38
CA LEU A 29 -2.49 -1.72 9.52
C LEU A 29 -3.91 -1.29 9.08
N ALA A 30 -4.48 -1.95 8.07
CA ALA A 30 -5.84 -1.72 7.62
C ALA A 30 -6.91 -2.27 8.59
N GLY A 31 -6.53 -3.19 9.47
CA GLY A 31 -7.41 -3.71 10.51
C GLY A 31 -8.49 -4.62 9.94
N SER A 32 -9.75 -4.22 10.04
CA SER A 32 -10.90 -5.00 9.54
C SER A 32 -11.32 -4.62 8.12
N THR A 33 -10.64 -3.68 7.47
CA THR A 33 -10.92 -3.28 6.10
C THR A 33 -10.44 -4.37 5.14
N GLU A 34 -11.36 -4.91 4.34
CA GLU A 34 -10.99 -5.80 3.23
C GLU A 34 -10.22 -4.99 2.19
N LEU A 35 -8.98 -5.40 1.91
CA LEU A 35 -8.13 -4.78 0.91
C LEU A 35 -8.19 -5.57 -0.39
N ASP A 36 -8.34 -4.85 -1.50
CA ASP A 36 -8.28 -5.47 -2.83
C ASP A 36 -6.85 -5.98 -3.11
N GLY A 37 -6.74 -7.27 -3.37
CA GLY A 37 -5.46 -7.93 -3.68
C GLY A 37 -4.80 -7.36 -4.93
N ASN A 38 -5.58 -6.86 -5.89
CA ASN A 38 -5.06 -6.32 -7.15
C ASN A 38 -4.36 -4.97 -6.93
N VAL A 39 -4.97 -4.08 -6.13
CA VAL A 39 -4.35 -2.81 -5.72
C VAL A 39 -3.13 -3.06 -4.83
N LEU A 40 -3.16 -4.10 -4.01
CA LEU A 40 -2.06 -4.45 -3.10
C LEU A 40 -0.82 -4.95 -3.84
N ASP A 41 -1.03 -5.68 -4.94
CA ASP A 41 0.03 -6.04 -5.87
C ASP A 41 0.58 -4.80 -6.59
N GLU A 42 -0.27 -3.90 -7.06
CA GLU A 42 0.17 -2.64 -7.68
C GLU A 42 1.02 -1.78 -6.72
N MET A 43 0.63 -1.71 -5.45
CA MET A 43 1.37 -0.97 -4.42
C MET A 43 2.74 -1.61 -4.12
N TRP A 44 2.79 -2.94 -4.10
CA TRP A 44 4.04 -3.69 -3.98
C TRP A 44 4.99 -3.42 -5.15
N GLU A 45 4.50 -3.51 -6.40
CA GLU A 45 5.29 -3.23 -7.60
C GLU A 45 5.78 -1.78 -7.64
N SER A 46 4.95 -0.85 -7.15
CA SER A 46 5.30 0.58 -7.00
C SER A 46 6.28 0.86 -5.85
N LYS A 47 6.68 -0.17 -5.09
CA LYS A 47 7.55 -0.08 -3.90
C LYS A 47 7.08 0.95 -2.88
N THR A 48 5.76 1.12 -2.77
CA THR A 48 5.17 2.02 -1.77
C THR A 48 5.35 1.45 -0.37
N SER A 49 5.47 2.32 0.64
CA SER A 49 5.58 1.86 2.02
C SER A 49 4.26 1.22 2.49
N PRO A 50 4.28 0.25 3.43
CA PRO A 50 3.06 -0.37 3.94
C PRO A 50 2.07 0.64 4.51
N THR A 51 2.57 1.72 5.14
CA THR A 51 1.74 2.77 5.73
C THR A 51 1.05 3.61 4.66
N ASP A 52 1.77 3.95 3.59
CA ASP A 52 1.23 4.78 2.52
C ASP A 52 0.25 3.99 1.65
N ALA A 53 0.50 2.69 1.44
CA ALA A 53 -0.43 1.81 0.75
C ALA A 53 -1.78 1.72 1.47
N VAL A 54 -1.78 1.57 2.80
CA VAL A 54 -3.01 1.56 3.60
C VAL A 54 -3.75 2.89 3.47
N LYS A 55 -3.05 4.02 3.55
CA LYS A 55 -3.65 5.35 3.39
C LYS A 55 -4.26 5.55 2.00
N ALA A 56 -3.60 5.03 0.95
CA ALA A 56 -4.09 5.12 -0.41
C ALA A 56 -5.33 4.22 -0.64
N MET A 57 -5.42 3.09 0.06
CA MET A 57 -6.51 2.12 -0.08
C MET A 57 -7.70 2.39 0.84
N GLN A 58 -7.47 3.01 2.01
CA GLN A 58 -8.57 3.36 2.90
C GLN A 58 -9.41 4.43 2.21
N PRO A 59 -10.76 4.28 2.22
CA PRO A 59 -11.63 5.38 1.82
C PRO A 59 -11.23 6.54 2.70
N CYS A 60 -10.76 7.60 2.06
CA CYS A 60 -10.40 8.81 2.76
C CYS A 60 -11.68 9.27 3.45
N ASP A 61 -11.79 9.05 4.76
CA ASP A 61 -12.59 9.88 5.64
C ASP A 61 -11.96 11.26 5.51
N ASN A 62 -12.26 11.91 4.39
CA ASN A 62 -11.86 13.24 4.00
C ASN A 62 -12.61 14.18 4.95
N HIS A 63 -12.25 14.14 6.24
CA HIS A 63 -12.16 15.37 6.97
C HIS A 63 -11.05 16.15 6.30
N PHE A 64 -11.42 16.86 5.26
CA PHE A 64 -10.59 17.86 4.65
C PHE A 64 -10.21 18.85 5.77
N GLU A 65 -9.03 18.67 6.36
CA GLU A 65 -8.38 19.66 7.24
C GLU A 65 -7.87 20.84 6.39
N GLY A 66 -8.66 21.29 5.43
CA GLY A 66 -8.43 22.60 4.86
C GLY A 66 -8.86 23.66 5.84
N ALA A 67 -8.21 24.81 5.76
CA ALA A 67 -8.53 25.92 6.62
C ALA A 67 -10.04 26.26 6.53
N PRO A 68 -10.73 26.53 7.65
CA PRO A 68 -12.18 26.76 7.68
C PRO A 68 -12.70 27.87 6.73
N TRP A 69 -11.82 28.78 6.32
CA TRP A 69 -12.15 29.84 5.36
C TRP A 69 -12.41 29.32 3.94
N LEU A 70 -11.82 28.20 3.55
CA LEU A 70 -11.93 27.65 2.19
C LEU A 70 -13.32 27.09 1.93
N SER A 71 -13.89 26.35 2.89
CA SER A 71 -15.25 25.83 2.81
C SER A 71 -16.28 26.96 2.69
N ARG A 72 -16.08 28.07 3.39
CA ARG A 72 -16.91 29.28 3.28
C ARG A 72 -16.76 29.97 1.92
N TYR A 73 -15.57 29.93 1.33
CA TYR A 73 -15.30 30.55 0.03
C TYR A 73 -15.99 29.80 -1.10
N LEU A 74 -15.89 28.47 -1.12
CA LEU A 74 -16.48 27.61 -2.17
C LEU A 74 -18.02 27.53 -2.10
N SER A 75 -18.61 27.77 -0.92
CA SER A 75 -20.07 27.71 -0.71
C SER A 75 -20.81 28.99 -1.08
N ARG A 76 -20.12 30.01 -1.62
CA ARG A 76 -20.78 31.25 -2.06
C ARG A 76 -21.45 31.03 -3.42
N LYS A 77 -22.79 31.02 -3.42
CA LYS A 77 -23.64 31.18 -4.61
C LYS A 77 -23.78 32.66 -4.96
#